data_AF-G2FIH6-F1
#
_entry.id   AF-G2FIH6-F1
#
_cell.length_a   1.000
_cell.length_b   1.000
_cell.length_c   1.000
_cell.angle_alpha   90.00
_cell.angle_beta   90.00
_cell.angle_gamma   90.00
#
_symmetry.space_group_name_H-M   'P 1'
#
loop_
_entity.id
_entity.type
_entity.pdbx_description
1 polymer ?
#
loop_
_entity_poly.entity_id
_entity_poly.type
_entity_poly.pdbx_seq_one_letter_code
_entity_poly.pdbx_strand_id
1 'polypeptide(L)'
;MSEDDIDDISAYYASINLETIAPRLAEIPLWPGAIDAGKAIYNEECKSCHRKNGMGKSRKSIPALALQYSQYLFRQIKMFQWKQRVHDDDPEDDTFDEFDDRQVESILAYISSLAPNNKK
;
A
#
# COMPACT_ATOMS: atom_id res chain seq x y z
N MET A 1 -20.96 -15.03 -5.54
CA MET A 1 -20.45 -14.48 -6.80
C MET A 1 -19.86 -15.64 -7.57
N SER A 2 -20.13 -15.75 -8.87
CA SER A 2 -19.46 -16.73 -9.72
C SER A 2 -18.02 -16.29 -10.00
N GLU A 3 -17.21 -17.18 -10.59
CA GLU A 3 -15.86 -16.82 -11.08
C GLU A 3 -15.96 -15.76 -12.19
N ASP A 4 -16.91 -15.91 -13.11
CA ASP A 4 -17.20 -14.92 -14.15
C ASP A 4 -17.56 -13.55 -13.56
N ASP A 5 -18.37 -13.50 -12.49
CA ASP A 5 -18.72 -12.23 -11.81
C ASP A 5 -17.46 -11.56 -11.24
N ILE A 6 -16.52 -12.35 -10.69
CA ILE A 6 -15.28 -11.85 -10.09
C ILE A 6 -14.37 -11.28 -11.18
N ASP A 7 -14.24 -11.97 -12.30
CA ASP A 7 -13.42 -11.53 -13.43
C ASP A 7 -13.98 -10.25 -14.06
N ASP A 8 -15.28 -10.18 -14.28
CA ASP A 8 -15.95 -9.01 -14.85
C ASP A 8 -15.79 -7.77 -13.95
N ILE A 9 -16.02 -7.94 -12.64
CA ILE A 9 -15.89 -6.84 -11.68
C ILE A 9 -14.42 -6.42 -11.54
N SER A 10 -13.48 -7.37 -11.54
CA SER A 10 -12.04 -7.08 -11.49
C SER A 10 -11.59 -6.31 -12.73
N ALA A 11 -12.03 -6.73 -13.93
CA ALA A 11 -11.75 -6.04 -15.18
C ALA A 11 -12.35 -4.63 -15.19
N TYR A 12 -13.58 -4.47 -14.69
CA TYR A 12 -14.20 -3.16 -14.53
C TYR A 12 -13.34 -2.24 -13.64
N TYR A 13 -12.99 -2.66 -12.42
CA TYR A 13 -12.17 -1.85 -11.50
C TYR A 13 -10.78 -1.54 -12.07
N ALA A 14 -10.15 -2.48 -12.78
CA ALA A 14 -8.86 -2.27 -13.44
C ALA A 14 -8.93 -1.29 -14.61
N SER A 15 -10.08 -1.18 -15.29
CA SER A 15 -10.29 -0.25 -16.41
C SER A 15 -10.48 1.20 -15.97
N ILE A 16 -10.71 1.44 -14.68
CA ILE A 16 -10.97 2.79 -14.16
C ILE A 16 -9.69 3.65 -14.28
N ASN A 17 -9.78 4.74 -15.06
CA ASN A 17 -8.68 5.68 -15.20
C ASN A 17 -8.52 6.52 -13.92
N LEU A 18 -7.57 6.11 -13.08
CA LEU A 18 -7.24 6.77 -11.81
C LEU A 18 -6.88 8.25 -11.95
N GLU A 19 -6.31 8.70 -13.08
CA GLU A 19 -5.99 10.12 -13.30
C GLU A 19 -7.26 10.97 -13.45
N THR A 20 -8.32 10.39 -14.03
CA THR A 20 -9.60 11.07 -14.26
C THR A 20 -10.40 11.23 -12.97
N ILE A 21 -10.25 10.29 -12.04
CA ILE A 21 -10.97 10.26 -10.75
C ILE A 21 -10.12 10.74 -9.57
N ALA A 22 -8.79 10.84 -9.72
CA ALA A 22 -7.88 11.34 -8.69
C ALA A 22 -8.32 12.69 -8.09
N PRO A 23 -8.82 13.68 -8.85
CA PRO A 23 -9.32 14.93 -8.27
C PRO A 23 -10.49 14.76 -7.29
N ARG A 24 -11.17 13.60 -7.30
CA ARG A 24 -12.28 13.27 -6.38
C ARG A 24 -11.94 12.17 -5.38
N LEU A 25 -10.83 11.43 -5.58
CA LEU A 25 -10.41 10.31 -4.73
C LEU A 25 -9.18 10.63 -3.87
N ALA A 26 -8.40 11.65 -4.24
CA ALA A 26 -7.13 11.96 -3.62
C ALA A 26 -7.27 12.97 -2.48
N GLU A 27 -8.08 12.64 -1.47
CA GLU A 27 -7.87 13.20 -0.13
C GLU A 27 -7.35 12.09 0.77
N ILE A 28 -6.23 11.48 0.39
CA ILE A 28 -5.50 10.61 1.31
C ILE A 28 -4.81 11.56 2.30
N PRO A 29 -5.24 11.61 3.57
CA PRO A 29 -4.63 12.50 4.55
C PRO A 29 -3.18 12.05 4.79
N LEU A 30 -2.32 13.01 5.08
CA LEU A 30 -1.01 12.69 5.62
C LEU A 30 -1.19 11.95 6.95
N TRP A 31 -0.54 10.80 7.05
CA TRP A 31 -0.52 10.01 8.27
C TRP A 31 0.55 10.57 9.22
N PRO A 32 0.27 10.67 10.53
CA PRO A 32 1.26 11.13 11.50
C PRO A 32 2.46 10.17 11.56
N GLY A 33 3.67 10.71 11.73
CA GLY A 33 4.88 9.90 11.85
C GLY A 33 6.11 10.57 11.27
N ALA A 34 7.28 9.94 11.46
CA ALA A 34 8.54 10.46 10.97
C ALA A 34 8.74 10.06 9.50
N ILE A 35 8.34 10.94 8.57
CA ILE A 35 8.41 10.69 7.11
C ILE A 35 9.81 10.26 6.66
N ASP A 36 10.88 10.89 7.15
CA ASP A 36 12.24 10.54 6.75
C ASP A 36 12.68 9.15 7.25
N ALA A 37 12.26 8.75 8.45
CA ALA A 37 12.49 7.40 8.95
C ALA A 37 11.71 6.36 8.14
N GLY A 38 10.44 6.65 7.85
CA GLY A 38 9.61 5.80 6.98
C GLY A 38 10.15 5.67 5.57
N LYS A 39 10.72 6.75 5.03
CA LYS A 39 11.39 6.78 3.73
C LYS A 39 12.61 5.87 3.70
N ALA A 40 13.40 5.86 4.78
CA ALA A 40 14.56 4.97 4.87
C ALA A 40 14.10 3.50 4.80
N ILE A 41 13.17 3.10 5.67
CA ILE A 41 12.63 1.73 5.71
C ILE A 41 11.99 1.35 4.38
N TYR A 42 11.13 2.20 3.82
CA TYR A 42 10.48 1.93 2.53
C TYR A 42 11.48 1.70 1.41
N ASN A 43 12.58 2.47 1.37
CA ASN A 43 13.58 2.35 0.32
C ASN A 43 14.36 1.05 0.39
N GLU A 44 14.52 0.49 1.58
CA GLU A 44 15.21 -0.77 1.85
C GLU A 44 14.26 -1.95 1.61
N GLU A 45 13.11 -1.95 2.27
CA GLU A 45 12.23 -3.12 2.40
C GLU A 45 11.12 -3.16 1.33
N CYS A 46 10.53 -2.02 0.98
CA CYS A 46 9.28 -2.01 0.20
C CYS A 46 9.48 -1.68 -1.30
N LYS A 47 10.49 -0.86 -1.61
CA LYS A 47 10.65 -0.20 -2.91
C LYS A 47 10.91 -1.19 -4.06
N SER A 48 11.58 -2.30 -3.80
CA SER A 48 11.92 -3.33 -4.81
C SER A 48 10.67 -3.83 -5.55
N CYS A 49 9.60 -4.10 -4.79
CA CYS A 49 8.31 -4.55 -5.28
C CYS A 49 7.40 -3.36 -5.61
N HIS A 50 7.14 -2.47 -4.65
CA HIS A 50 6.12 -1.43 -4.76
C HIS A 50 6.54 -0.17 -5.54
N ARG A 51 7.81 -0.12 -5.97
CA ARG A 51 8.47 1.00 -6.69
C ARG A 51 8.64 2.25 -5.84
N LYS A 52 9.52 3.14 -6.28
CA LYS A 52 9.82 4.43 -5.62
C LYS A 52 8.60 5.32 -5.42
N ASN A 53 7.60 5.23 -6.30
CA ASN A 53 6.39 6.05 -6.25
C ASN A 53 5.20 5.34 -5.57
N GLY A 54 5.39 4.14 -5.02
CA GLY A 54 4.33 3.37 -4.35
C GLY A 54 3.19 2.93 -5.26
N MET A 55 3.39 2.90 -6.57
CA MET A 55 2.34 2.55 -7.54
C MET A 55 2.27 1.06 -7.84
N GLY A 56 3.18 0.25 -7.30
CA GLY A 56 3.22 -1.18 -7.57
C GLY A 56 3.45 -1.52 -9.04
N LYS A 57 3.21 -2.79 -9.38
CA LYS A 57 3.41 -3.37 -10.71
C LYS A 57 2.24 -4.32 -10.99
N SER A 58 1.15 -3.81 -11.56
CA SER A 58 -0.06 -4.60 -11.87
C SER A 58 0.23 -5.88 -12.68
N ARG A 59 1.14 -5.84 -13.66
CA ARG A 59 1.57 -7.04 -14.44
C ARG A 59 2.23 -8.14 -13.60
N LYS A 60 2.65 -7.83 -12.37
CA LYS A 60 3.22 -8.77 -11.40
C LYS A 60 2.32 -8.94 -10.16
N SER A 61 1.06 -8.50 -10.24
CA SER A 61 0.12 -8.53 -9.12
C SER A 61 0.58 -7.75 -7.88
N ILE A 62 1.55 -6.83 -8.02
CA ILE A 62 2.02 -6.01 -6.89
C ILE A 62 1.14 -4.77 -6.79
N PRO A 63 0.38 -4.58 -5.69
CA PRO A 63 -0.58 -3.50 -5.57
C PRO A 63 0.07 -2.13 -5.35
N ALA A 64 -0.70 -1.08 -5.65
CA ALA A 64 -0.34 0.29 -5.32
C ALA A 64 -0.59 0.55 -3.82
N LEU A 65 0.40 1.15 -3.15
CA LEU A 65 0.33 1.58 -1.76
C LEU A 65 0.01 3.08 -1.65
N ALA A 66 0.56 3.91 -2.55
CA ALA A 66 0.42 5.37 -2.52
C ALA A 66 -1.01 5.88 -2.76
N LEU A 67 -1.92 5.01 -3.23
CA LEU A 67 -3.32 5.34 -3.51
C LEU A 67 -4.29 4.76 -2.48
N GLN A 68 -3.79 4.27 -1.36
CA GLN A 68 -4.60 3.62 -0.34
C GLN A 68 -4.61 4.44 0.96
N TYR A 69 -5.72 4.37 1.68
CA TYR A 69 -5.85 4.99 2.99
C TYR A 69 -4.91 4.32 3.99
N SER A 70 -4.14 5.13 4.73
CA SER A 70 -3.18 4.63 5.71
C SER A 70 -3.82 3.76 6.79
N GLN A 71 -5.08 4.00 7.18
CA GLN A 71 -5.79 3.13 8.12
C GLN A 71 -6.00 1.71 7.56
N TYR A 72 -6.32 1.58 6.28
CA TYR A 72 -6.43 0.28 5.63
C TYR A 72 -5.07 -0.42 5.60
N LEU A 73 -4.01 0.30 5.23
CA LEU A 73 -2.65 -0.25 5.18
C LEU A 73 -2.14 -0.66 6.57
N PHE A 74 -2.39 0.16 7.60
CA PHE A 74 -2.09 -0.18 8.99
C PHE A 74 -2.74 -1.51 9.36
N ARG A 75 -4.03 -1.66 9.07
CA ARG A 75 -4.75 -2.92 9.31
C ARG A 75 -4.12 -4.09 8.54
N GLN A 76 -3.71 -3.91 7.28
CA GLN A 76 -3.05 -4.98 6.52
C GLN A 76 -1.74 -5.40 7.17
N ILE A 77 -0.89 -4.44 7.55
CA ILE A 77 0.37 -4.70 8.26
C ILE A 77 0.12 -5.47 9.56
N LYS A 78 -0.89 -5.06 10.36
CA LYS A 78 -1.28 -5.79 11.56
C LYS A 78 -1.76 -7.20 11.28
N MET A 79 -2.53 -7.41 10.21
CA MET A 79 -2.97 -8.75 9.83
C MET A 79 -1.81 -9.64 9.37
N PHE A 80 -0.77 -9.08 8.75
CA PHE A 80 0.47 -9.80 8.44
C PHE A 80 1.23 -10.16 9.72
N GLN A 81 1.45 -9.20 10.64
CA GLN A 81 2.11 -9.45 11.94
C GLN A 81 1.40 -10.52 12.79
N TRP A 82 0.06 -10.55 12.76
CA TRP A 82 -0.73 -11.55 13.49
C TRP A 82 -0.92 -12.87 12.74
N LYS A 83 -0.27 -13.03 11.57
CA LYS A 83 -0.40 -14.19 10.69
C LYS A 83 -1.87 -14.52 10.33
N GLN A 84 -2.74 -13.52 10.31
CA GLN A 84 -4.14 -13.62 9.86
C GLN A 84 -4.29 -13.38 8.35
N ARG A 85 -3.23 -12.87 7.73
CA ARG A 85 -3.11 -12.67 6.29
C ARG A 85 -1.71 -13.11 5.86
N VAL A 86 -1.62 -13.79 4.72
CA VAL A 86 -0.35 -14.19 4.10
C VAL A 86 0.13 -13.07 3.17
N HIS A 87 1.41 -12.71 3.25
CA HIS A 87 2.05 -11.72 2.38
C HIS A 87 2.84 -12.44 1.29
N ASP A 88 2.79 -11.92 0.06
CA ASP A 88 3.48 -12.46 -1.14
C ASP A 88 3.30 -13.98 -1.38
N ASP A 89 2.15 -14.52 -0.98
CA ASP A 89 1.84 -15.95 -1.00
C ASP A 89 2.87 -16.83 -0.24
N ASP A 90 3.60 -16.24 0.71
CA ASP A 90 4.56 -16.90 1.59
C ASP A 90 4.04 -16.95 3.04
N PRO A 91 3.57 -18.12 3.53
CA PRO A 91 3.07 -18.28 4.89
C PRO A 91 4.15 -18.10 5.98
N GLU A 92 5.42 -18.23 5.62
CA GLU A 92 6.56 -18.13 6.54
C GLU A 92 7.14 -16.72 6.60
N ASP A 93 6.60 -15.79 5.79
CA ASP A 93 7.06 -14.40 5.74
C ASP A 93 6.96 -13.70 7.10
N ASP A 94 8.11 -13.23 7.59
CA ASP A 94 8.32 -12.51 8.84
C ASP A 94 8.74 -11.04 8.63
N THR A 95 8.69 -10.53 7.39
CA THR A 95 9.07 -9.15 7.02
C THR A 95 8.51 -8.10 7.98
N PHE A 96 7.27 -8.29 8.45
CA PHE A 96 6.58 -7.31 9.30
C PHE A 96 6.81 -7.53 10.81
N ASP A 97 7.36 -8.67 11.23
CA ASP A 97 7.47 -9.03 12.64
C ASP A 97 8.51 -8.16 13.37
N GLU A 98 9.49 -7.63 12.64
CA GLU A 98 10.56 -6.78 13.18
C GLU A 98 10.15 -5.30 13.36
N PHE A 99 9.04 -4.87 12.75
CA PHE A 99 8.60 -3.47 12.84
C PHE A 99 7.78 -3.20 14.10
N ASP A 100 8.29 -2.32 14.96
CA ASP A 100 7.52 -1.74 16.06
C ASP A 100 6.42 -0.80 15.53
N ASP A 101 5.46 -0.46 16.39
CA ASP A 101 4.35 0.42 16.02
C ASP A 101 4.83 1.77 15.45
N ARG A 102 5.93 2.33 15.96
CA ARG A 102 6.45 3.63 15.49
C ARG A 102 7.08 3.52 14.10
N GLN A 103 7.73 2.40 13.80
CA GLN A 103 8.23 2.09 12.47
C GLN A 103 7.08 1.95 11.49
N VAL A 104 6.02 1.22 11.86
CA VAL A 104 4.81 1.10 11.04
C VAL A 104 4.17 2.47 10.78
N GLU A 105 3.97 3.28 11.81
CA GLU A 105 3.46 4.66 11.68
C GLU A 105 4.33 5.51 10.74
N SER A 106 5.66 5.39 10.84
CA SER A 106 6.60 6.11 9.97
C SER A 106 6.52 5.64 8.52
N ILE A 107 6.43 4.33 8.26
CA ILE A 107 6.22 3.76 6.93
C ILE A 107 4.92 4.32 6.32
N LEU A 108 3.83 4.36 7.09
CA LEU A 108 2.54 4.90 6.64
C LEU A 108 2.59 6.42 6.40
N ALA A 109 3.31 7.16 7.23
CA ALA A 109 3.56 8.59 7.01
C ALA A 109 4.30 8.81 5.68
N TYR A 110 5.30 7.99 5.38
CA TYR A 110 5.98 8.07 4.09
C TYR A 110 5.08 7.66 2.92
N ILE A 111 4.36 6.54 3.00
CA ILE A 111 3.46 6.07 1.92
C ILE A 111 2.37 7.11 1.62
N SER A 112 1.73 7.67 2.64
CA SER A 112 0.72 8.72 2.44
C SER A 112 1.30 9.99 1.80
N SER A 113 2.57 10.32 2.06
CA SER A 113 3.25 11.42 1.37
C SER A 113 3.47 11.17 -0.13
N LEU A 114 3.41 9.91 -0.58
CA LEU A 114 3.49 9.54 -2.00
C LEU A 114 2.16 9.72 -2.74
N ALA A 115 1.06 9.99 -2.04
CA ALA A 115 -0.24 10.20 -2.65
C ALA A 115 -0.22 11.44 -3.58
N PRO A 116 -0.90 11.42 -4.74
CA PRO A 116 -0.88 12.53 -5.69
C PRO A 116 -1.20 13.91 -5.09
N ASN A 117 -2.11 13.97 -4.11
CA ASN A 117 -2.49 15.19 -3.40
C ASN A 117 -1.48 15.68 -2.37
N ASN A 118 -0.54 14.83 -1.95
CA ASN A 118 0.48 15.15 -0.95
C ASN A 118 1.87 15.39 -1.56
N LYS A 119 2.03 15.10 -2.87
CA LYS A 119 3.26 15.43 -3.60
C LYS A 119 3.36 16.95 -3.72
N LYS A 120 4.38 17.53 -3.08
CA LYS A 120 4.83 18.90 -3.34
C LYS A 120 5.53 18.98 -4.69
#